data_AF-A0A225V3S2-F1
#
_entry.id   AF-A0A225V3S2-F1
#
_cell.length_a   1.000
_cell.length_b   1.000
_cell.length_c   1.000
_cell.angle_alpha   90.00
_cell.angle_beta   90.00
_cell.angle_gamma   90.00
#
_symmetry.space_group_name_H-M   'P 1'
#
loop_
_entity.id
_entity.type
_entity.pdbx_description
1 polymer ?
#
loop_
_entity_poly.entity_id
_entity_poly.type
_entity_poly.pdbx_seq_one_letter_code
_entity_poly.pdbx_strand_id
1 'polypeptide(L)'
;MKDLLHQNSDGILTEFSKNFAYYRQEMIEQAQKKLEAAQGRQKEYYDRKRRQVVFKQGNLVLLDTKNLPLKTVNKNTELKEAKQATKSVGPFVIEHMVNDNVAN
;
A
#
# COMPACT_ATOMS: atom_id res chain seq x y z
N MET A 1 -49.97 7.95 -34.13
CA MET A 1 -49.66 8.84 -32.98
C MET A 1 -48.79 8.19 -31.91
N LYS A 2 -48.95 6.89 -31.60
CA LYS A 2 -48.08 6.17 -30.64
C LYS A 2 -46.62 6.03 -31.10
N ASP A 3 -46.38 5.91 -32.41
CA ASP A 3 -45.03 5.70 -32.96
C ASP A 3 -44.16 6.96 -32.89
N LEU A 4 -44.77 8.14 -33.05
CA LEU A 4 -44.06 9.42 -32.90
C LEU A 4 -43.65 9.69 -31.45
N LEU A 5 -44.45 9.25 -30.47
CA LEU A 5 -44.09 9.38 -29.05
C LEU A 5 -42.95 8.43 -28.65
N HIS A 6 -42.94 7.20 -29.20
CA HIS A 6 -41.84 6.24 -28.98
C HIS A 6 -40.53 6.69 -29.61
N GLN A 7 -40.57 7.23 -30.83
CA GLN A 7 -39.38 7.78 -31.49
C GLN A 7 -38.74 8.94 -30.71
N ASN A 8 -39.57 9.78 -30.06
CA ASN A 8 -39.09 10.86 -29.20
C ASN A 8 -38.50 10.35 -27.88
N SER A 9 -39.10 9.32 -27.26
CA SER A 9 -38.53 8.72 -26.04
C SER A 9 -37.21 8.00 -26.29
N ASP A 10 -37.08 7.34 -27.45
CA ASP A 10 -35.85 6.63 -27.84
C ASP A 10 -34.71 7.61 -28.14
N GLY A 11 -35.02 8.76 -28.75
CA GLY A 11 -34.06 9.86 -28.95
C GLY A 11 -33.57 10.46 -27.63
N ILE A 12 -34.47 10.70 -26.67
CA ILE A 12 -34.13 11.23 -25.34
C ILE A 12 -33.25 10.23 -24.57
N LEU A 13 -33.59 8.93 -24.60
CA LEU A 13 -32.80 7.90 -23.94
C LEU A 13 -31.39 7.81 -24.54
N THR A 14 -31.29 7.90 -25.86
CA THR A 14 -30.01 7.85 -26.59
C THR A 14 -29.11 9.03 -26.22
N GLU A 15 -29.65 10.25 -26.18
CA GLU A 15 -28.90 11.44 -25.76
C GLU A 15 -28.51 11.38 -24.27
N PHE A 16 -29.40 10.88 -23.41
CA PHE A 16 -29.06 10.63 -22.01
C PHE A 16 -27.92 9.61 -21.85
N SER A 17 -27.97 8.49 -22.58
CA SER A 17 -26.93 7.47 -22.53
C SER A 17 -25.57 7.99 -22.99
N LYS A 18 -25.53 8.80 -24.06
CA LYS A 18 -24.30 9.44 -24.54
C LYS A 18 -23.72 10.40 -23.50
N ASN A 19 -24.56 11.28 -22.95
CA ASN A 19 -24.13 12.25 -21.94
C ASN A 19 -23.65 11.54 -20.67
N PHE A 20 -24.37 10.51 -20.22
CA PHE A 20 -23.96 9.71 -19.07
C PHE A 20 -22.60 9.05 -19.29
N ALA A 21 -22.38 8.42 -20.45
CA ALA A 21 -21.09 7.79 -20.78
C ALA A 21 -19.94 8.82 -20.74
N TYR A 22 -20.16 10.00 -21.34
CA TYR A 22 -19.19 11.09 -21.34
C TYR A 22 -18.84 11.56 -19.92
N TYR A 23 -19.86 11.89 -19.10
CA TYR A 23 -19.63 12.35 -17.73
C TYR A 23 -18.95 11.30 -16.85
N ARG A 24 -19.29 10.02 -17.02
CA ARG A 24 -18.65 8.93 -16.26
C ARG A 24 -17.19 8.76 -16.65
N GLN A 25 -16.88 8.88 -17.94
CA GLN A 25 -15.50 8.82 -18.41
C GLN A 25 -14.66 9.95 -17.82
N GLU A 26 -15.16 11.19 -17.87
CA GLU A 26 -14.47 12.34 -17.25
C GLU A 26 -14.27 12.15 -15.74
N MET A 27 -15.27 11.61 -15.03
CA MET A 27 -15.16 11.34 -13.59
C MET A 27 -14.10 10.27 -13.29
N ILE A 28 -14.01 9.22 -14.11
CA ILE A 28 -13.01 8.16 -13.96
C ILE A 28 -11.60 8.73 -14.19
N GLU A 29 -11.41 9.52 -15.24
CA GLU A 29 -10.12 10.13 -15.56
C GLU A 29 -9.66 11.07 -14.43
N GLN A 30 -10.57 11.90 -13.91
CA GLN A 30 -10.27 12.76 -12.76
C GLN A 30 -9.94 11.95 -11.50
N ALA A 31 -10.65 10.84 -11.25
CA ALA A 31 -10.38 9.97 -10.11
C ALA A 31 -9.00 9.32 -10.23
N GLN A 32 -8.64 8.80 -11.41
CA GLN A 32 -7.34 8.20 -11.70
C GLN A 32 -6.21 9.22 -11.47
N LYS A 33 -6.34 10.42 -12.03
CA LYS A 33 -5.35 11.49 -11.85
C LYS A 33 -5.14 11.87 -10.37
N LYS A 34 -6.22 11.92 -9.59
CA LYS A 34 -6.14 12.19 -8.14
C LYS A 34 -5.48 11.04 -7.39
N LEU A 35 -5.77 9.80 -7.77
CA LEU A 35 -5.19 8.61 -7.18
C LEU A 35 -3.67 8.56 -7.44
N GLU A 36 -3.22 8.80 -8.68
CA GLU A 36 -1.81 8.88 -9.02
C GLU A 36 -1.09 9.98 -8.24
N ALA A 37 -1.71 11.17 -8.13
CA ALA A 37 -1.15 12.27 -7.34
C ALA A 37 -1.06 11.93 -5.85
N ALA A 38 -2.02 11.18 -5.30
CA ALA A 38 -1.99 10.73 -3.92
C ALA A 38 -0.89 9.69 -3.69
N GLN A 39 -0.76 8.70 -4.60
CA GLN A 39 0.31 7.71 -4.56
C GLN A 39 1.69 8.35 -4.67
N GLY A 40 1.85 9.36 -5.54
CA GLY A 40 3.09 10.12 -5.67
C GLY A 40 3.49 10.81 -4.36
N ARG A 41 2.54 11.47 -3.68
CA ARG A 41 2.79 12.09 -2.36
C ARG A 41 3.13 11.05 -1.29
N GLN A 42 2.46 9.90 -1.31
CA GLN A 42 2.73 8.82 -0.37
C GLN A 42 4.13 8.27 -0.55
N LYS A 43 4.56 8.04 -1.80
CA LYS A 43 5.91 7.61 -2.15
C LYS A 43 6.94 8.64 -1.69
N GLU A 44 6.74 9.91 -2.02
CA GLU A 44 7.66 10.98 -1.63
C GLU A 44 7.79 11.09 -0.11
N TYR A 45 6.68 11.01 0.61
CA TYR A 45 6.69 11.03 2.07
C TYR A 45 7.42 9.81 2.65
N TYR A 46 7.19 8.62 2.08
CA TYR A 46 7.89 7.40 2.47
C TYR A 46 9.39 7.53 2.25
N ASP A 47 9.81 7.95 1.05
CA ASP A 47 11.21 8.14 0.67
C ASP A 47 11.92 9.16 1.58
N ARG A 48 11.26 10.28 1.92
CA ARG A 48 11.79 11.31 2.84
C ARG A 48 11.99 10.78 4.26
N LYS A 49 11.08 9.95 4.76
CA LYS A 49 11.13 9.43 6.14
C LYS A 49 11.95 8.14 6.27
N ARG A 50 12.38 7.57 5.14
CA ARG A 50 13.18 6.36 5.12
C ARG A 50 14.59 6.65 5.61
N ARG A 51 15.05 5.88 6.60
CA ARG A 51 16.46 5.90 7.00
C ARG A 51 17.27 5.24 5.89
N GLN A 52 18.30 5.92 5.38
CA GLN A 52 19.23 5.37 4.39
C GLN A 52 20.19 4.36 5.02
N VAL A 53 19.65 3.28 5.60
CA VAL A 53 20.48 2.18 6.13
C VAL A 53 20.58 1.12 5.05
N VAL A 54 21.73 1.10 4.37
CA VAL A 54 22.06 0.06 3.40
C VAL A 54 22.88 -0.99 4.12
N PHE A 55 22.28 -2.15 4.35
CA PHE A 55 23.01 -3.30 4.88
C PHE A 55 23.87 -3.93 3.79
N LYS A 56 25.02 -4.49 4.20
CA LYS A 56 25.92 -5.26 3.34
C LYS A 56 26.22 -6.62 3.97
N GLN A 57 26.58 -7.58 3.12
CA GLN A 57 27.13 -8.86 3.57
C GLN A 57 28.31 -8.62 4.52
N GLY A 58 28.38 -9.40 5.61
CA GLY A 58 29.39 -9.25 6.65
C GLY A 58 29.08 -8.19 7.71
N ASN A 59 28.02 -7.39 7.57
CA ASN A 59 27.61 -6.46 8.64
C ASN A 59 27.05 -7.21 9.85
N LEU A 60 27.39 -6.73 11.04
CA LEU A 60 26.77 -7.16 12.30
C LEU A 60 25.50 -6.34 12.54
N VAL A 61 24.36 -7.01 12.65
CA VAL A 61 23.05 -6.39 12.85
C VAL A 61 22.33 -7.01 14.04
N LEU A 62 21.48 -6.22 14.70
CA LEU A 62 20.58 -6.71 15.72
C LEU A 62 19.23 -7.06 15.09
N LEU A 63 18.65 -8.19 15.48
CA LEU A 63 17.30 -8.57 15.05
C LEU A 63 16.24 -8.07 16.03
N ASP A 64 15.16 -7.50 15.51
CA ASP A 64 14.02 -7.04 16.32
C ASP A 64 13.22 -8.25 16.84
N THR A 65 12.87 -8.25 18.12
CA THR A 65 12.19 -9.37 18.79
C THR A 65 10.68 -9.40 18.57
N LYS A 66 10.08 -8.33 18.03
CA LYS A 66 8.63 -8.19 17.84
C LYS A 66 7.98 -9.26 16.97
N ASN A 67 8.67 -9.67 15.92
CA ASN A 67 8.19 -10.63 14.93
C ASN A 67 8.82 -12.01 15.10
N LEU A 68 9.65 -12.19 16.13
CA LEU A 68 10.36 -13.44 16.37
C LEU A 68 9.57 -14.27 17.39
N PRO A 69 9.28 -15.55 17.12
CA PRO A 69 8.62 -16.42 18.09
C PRO A 69 9.60 -16.81 19.21
N LEU A 70 9.94 -15.85 20.08
CA LEU A 70 10.81 -16.08 21.24
C LEU A 70 10.02 -16.82 22.33
N LYS A 71 10.11 -18.14 22.26
CA LYS A 71 9.54 -19.07 23.25
C LYS A 71 9.99 -18.78 24.67
N THR A 72 11.07 -18.03 24.91
CA THR A 72 11.61 -17.78 26.25
C THR A 72 10.85 -16.68 27.00
N VAL A 73 10.24 -15.74 26.27
CA VAL A 73 9.70 -14.49 26.85
C VAL A 73 8.16 -14.50 26.94
N ASN A 74 7.48 -15.09 25.96
CA ASN A 74 6.01 -15.05 25.85
C ASN A 74 5.34 -16.38 26.25
N LYS A 75 5.95 -17.20 27.12
CA LYS A 75 5.42 -18.55 27.46
C LYS A 75 3.99 -18.53 28.01
N ASN A 76 3.60 -17.46 28.70
CA ASN A 76 2.36 -17.39 29.46
C ASN A 76 1.46 -16.22 29.07
N THR A 77 1.73 -15.55 27.94
CA THR A 77 1.00 -14.35 27.54
C THR A 77 0.76 -14.32 26.04
N GLU A 78 -0.46 -13.99 25.62
CA GLU A 78 -0.83 -13.75 24.20
C GLU A 78 -0.17 -12.49 23.61
N LEU A 79 0.58 -11.74 24.42
CA LEU A 79 1.30 -10.55 23.97
C LEU A 79 2.48 -10.94 23.10
N LYS A 80 2.55 -10.32 21.90
CA LYS A 80 3.70 -10.45 20.98
C LYS A 80 4.99 -9.89 21.58
N GLU A 81 4.87 -8.89 22.47
CA GLU A 81 5.99 -8.23 23.15
C GLU A 81 5.79 -8.28 24.66
N ALA A 82 6.74 -8.85 25.41
CA ALA A 82 6.74 -8.70 26.87
C ALA A 82 7.33 -7.34 27.27
N LYS A 83 6.67 -6.66 28.22
CA LYS A 83 7.03 -5.31 28.66
C LYS A 83 8.47 -5.16 29.21
N GLN A 84 9.09 -6.25 29.68
CA GLN A 84 10.45 -6.26 30.25
C GLN A 84 11.48 -7.03 29.41
N ALA A 85 11.13 -7.50 28.21
CA ALA A 85 12.09 -8.19 27.36
C ALA A 85 12.91 -7.23 26.52
N THR A 86 14.13 -7.66 26.19
CA THR A 86 14.99 -6.93 25.26
C THR A 86 14.32 -6.82 23.90
N LYS A 87 14.28 -5.60 23.36
CA LYS A 87 13.66 -5.28 22.06
C LYS A 87 14.44 -5.84 20.88
N SER A 88 15.71 -6.17 21.07
CA SER A 88 16.56 -6.73 20.03
C SER A 88 17.46 -7.83 20.57
N VAL A 89 17.78 -8.81 19.72
CA VAL A 89 18.67 -9.92 20.03
C VAL A 89 19.91 -9.86 19.15
N GLY A 90 21.06 -10.14 19.78
CA GLY A 90 22.35 -10.56 19.21
C GLY A 90 22.94 -9.74 18.06
N PRO A 91 24.26 -9.57 17.99
CA PRO A 91 24.88 -9.20 16.72
C PRO A 91 24.94 -10.45 15.83
N PHE A 92 24.16 -10.45 14.75
CA PHE A 92 24.19 -11.48 13.71
C PHE A 92 24.92 -10.95 12.48
N VAL A 93 25.71 -11.80 11.84
CA VAL A 93 26.37 -11.48 10.58
C VAL A 93 25.40 -11.71 9.43
N ILE A 94 25.29 -10.75 8.51
CA ILE A 94 24.55 -10.95 7.26
C ILE A 94 25.38 -11.85 6.34
N GLU A 95 24.94 -13.09 6.14
CA GLU A 95 25.64 -14.07 5.30
C GLU A 95 25.44 -13.80 3.81
N HIS A 96 24.23 -13.45 3.37
CA HIS A 96 23.93 -13.10 1.98
C HIS A 96 22.72 -12.16 1.92
N MET A 97 22.65 -11.34 0.87
CA MET A 97 21.52 -10.44 0.61
C MET A 97 20.60 -11.07 -0.43
N VAL A 98 19.31 -11.14 -0.14
CA VAL A 98 18.30 -11.71 -1.06
C VAL A 98 17.74 -10.65 -2.02
N ASN A 99 17.65 -9.41 -1.56
CA ASN A 99 17.29 -8.24 -2.36
C ASN A 99 18.20 -7.09 -1.91
N ASP A 100 18.41 -6.09 -2.77
CA ASP A 100 18.70 -4.76 -2.28
C ASP A 100 17.62 -4.46 -1.24
N ASN A 101 17.95 -3.93 -0.06
CA ASN A 101 16.96 -3.75 1.02
C ASN A 101 15.90 -2.70 0.64
N VAL A 102 15.11 -2.95 -0.39
CA VAL A 102 13.92 -2.26 -0.83
C VAL A 102 12.81 -2.99 -0.11
N ALA A 103 12.36 -2.41 1.01
CA ALA A 103 11.05 -2.78 1.52
C ALA A 103 10.08 -2.39 0.41
N ASN A 104 9.50 -3.39 -0.27
CA ASN A 104 8.46 -3.18 -1.28
C ASN A 104 7.33 -2.32 -0.73
#